data_AF-A0A1G2V033-F1
#
_entry.id   AF-A0A1G2V033-F1
#
_cell.length_a   1.000
_cell.length_b   1.000
_cell.length_c   1.000
_cell.angle_alpha   90.00
_cell.angle_beta   90.00
_cell.angle_gamma   90.00
#
_symmetry.space_group_name_H-M   'P 1'
#
loop_
_entity.id
_entity.type
_entity.pdbx_description
1 polymer ?
#
loop_
_entity_poly.entity_id
_entity_poly.type
_entity_poly.pdbx_seq_one_letter_code
_entity_poly.pdbx_strand_id
1 'polypeptide(L)'
;MVVLAQETDLSYTVLAPLPGVGDSDGKTTLETYVPAIFKLAIGLSAVAAVLMIVLGGFQYISSDALMKKNEGRERIKNAVFGLVLVISAWLILNTINPNLLNINLNIDSISTTAVDGGKLLADDGSEVYPGKYSVNVNGTPVYYNDCNTCTSLTSLGITTKNAGSNPLVDGGLAAKLAIFDAEIKSSGVSWIVTEAYPPTVNHKAECHRFGTCIDARPTNQTAGNINGFMSAAQKAGLRAVYEVKTQAEKDTLIKNGVTGNIIVVSWVTGPHFSVYKN
;
A
#
# COMPACT_ATOMS: atom_id res chain seq x y z
N MET A 1 29.49 -5.36 12.92
CA MET A 1 28.96 -6.30 11.91
C MET A 1 27.74 -5.65 11.28
N VAL A 2 27.96 -4.92 10.18
CA VAL A 2 26.88 -4.26 9.43
C VAL A 2 26.24 -5.35 8.57
N VAL A 3 25.00 -5.70 8.86
CA VAL A 3 24.22 -6.57 7.99
C VAL A 3 23.73 -5.69 6.85
N LEU A 4 24.38 -5.77 5.70
CA LEU A 4 23.88 -5.18 4.46
C LEU A 4 22.61 -5.96 4.09
N ALA A 5 21.46 -5.28 4.06
CA ALA A 5 20.27 -5.83 3.45
C ALA A 5 20.58 -5.99 1.96
N GLN A 6 20.79 -7.22 1.54
CA GLN A 6 20.94 -7.56 0.13
C GLN A 6 19.62 -7.20 -0.55
N GLU A 7 19.67 -6.36 -1.59
CA GLU A 7 18.59 -6.29 -2.57
C GLU A 7 18.47 -7.67 -3.20
N THR A 8 17.63 -8.51 -2.59
CA THR A 8 17.11 -9.67 -3.28
C THR A 8 16.04 -9.13 -4.18
N ASP A 9 16.42 -8.82 -5.42
CA ASP A 9 15.51 -9.00 -6.54
C ASP A 9 14.72 -10.29 -6.23
N LEU A 10 13.38 -10.21 -6.11
CA LEU A 10 12.52 -11.35 -5.76
C LEU A 10 12.45 -12.33 -6.94
N SER A 11 13.60 -12.61 -7.53
CA SER A 11 13.89 -13.63 -8.52
C SER A 11 13.68 -14.98 -7.85
N TYR A 12 12.49 -15.50 -8.05
CA TYR A 12 12.09 -16.82 -7.60
C TYR A 12 12.16 -17.78 -8.80
N THR A 13 12.77 -18.94 -8.60
CA THR A 13 12.76 -20.02 -9.60
C THR A 13 11.45 -20.78 -9.49
N VAL A 14 10.64 -20.71 -10.55
CA VAL A 14 9.37 -21.44 -10.59
C VAL A 14 9.62 -22.94 -10.75
N LEU A 15 8.97 -23.75 -9.91
CA LEU A 15 8.99 -25.21 -10.07
C LEU A 15 8.15 -25.68 -11.27
N ALA A 16 7.25 -24.82 -11.75
CA ALA A 16 6.40 -25.07 -12.91
C ALA A 16 6.53 -23.87 -13.88
N PRO A 17 7.50 -23.91 -14.82
CA PRO A 17 7.63 -22.86 -15.83
C PRO A 17 6.38 -22.82 -16.71
N LEU A 18 5.82 -21.61 -16.86
CA LEU A 18 4.67 -21.37 -17.73
C LEU A 18 5.16 -20.91 -19.10
N PRO A 19 4.52 -21.34 -20.19
CA PRO A 19 4.89 -20.90 -21.53
C PRO A 19 4.74 -19.38 -21.67
N GLY A 20 5.82 -18.71 -22.07
CA GLY A 20 5.88 -17.26 -22.23
C GLY A 20 6.09 -16.46 -20.94
N VAL A 21 6.52 -17.11 -19.84
CA VAL A 21 6.73 -16.48 -18.53
C VAL A 21 8.07 -16.92 -17.95
N GLY A 22 8.92 -15.95 -17.61
CA GLY A 22 10.27 -16.18 -17.08
C GLY A 22 11.34 -16.33 -18.16
N ASP A 23 12.60 -16.41 -17.72
CA ASP A 23 13.76 -16.63 -18.59
C ASP A 23 13.99 -18.12 -18.91
N SER A 24 15.04 -18.40 -19.69
CA SER A 24 15.43 -19.76 -20.07
C SER A 24 15.81 -20.67 -18.88
N ASP A 25 16.06 -20.09 -17.70
CA ASP A 25 16.38 -20.79 -16.45
C ASP A 25 15.17 -20.91 -15.50
N GLY A 26 13.97 -20.49 -15.96
CA GLY A 26 12.75 -20.54 -15.16
C GLY A 26 12.74 -19.52 -14.01
N LYS A 27 13.50 -18.44 -14.12
CA LYS A 27 13.44 -17.33 -13.16
C LYS A 27 12.39 -16.33 -13.59
N THR A 28 11.56 -15.90 -12.64
CA THR A 28 10.54 -14.87 -12.87
C THR A 28 10.25 -14.14 -11.56
N THR A 29 9.68 -12.95 -11.68
CA THR A 29 9.11 -12.22 -10.53
C THR A 29 7.66 -12.64 -10.30
N LEU A 30 7.18 -12.50 -9.07
CA LEU A 30 5.78 -12.75 -8.72
C LEU A 30 4.84 -11.79 -9.47
N GLU A 31 5.30 -10.56 -9.70
CA GLU A 31 4.63 -9.52 -10.50
C GLU A 31 4.35 -9.96 -11.94
N THR A 32 5.27 -10.74 -12.53
CA THR A 32 5.10 -11.26 -13.89
C THR A 32 4.31 -12.58 -13.89
N TYR A 33 4.55 -13.44 -12.90
CA TYR A 33 4.02 -14.80 -12.88
C TYR A 33 2.51 -14.87 -12.58
N VAL A 34 2.01 -14.11 -11.60
CA VAL A 34 0.60 -14.17 -11.20
C VAL A 34 -0.34 -13.67 -12.30
N PRO A 35 -0.12 -12.49 -12.91
CA PRO A 35 -0.96 -12.04 -14.03
C PRO A 35 -0.92 -13.00 -15.21
N ALA A 36 0.19 -13.70 -15.43
CA ALA A 36 0.31 -14.68 -16.49
C ALA A 36 -0.54 -15.94 -16.23
N ILE A 37 -0.60 -16.44 -14.98
CA ILE A 37 -1.53 -17.52 -14.60
C ILE A 37 -2.98 -17.14 -14.89
N PHE A 38 -3.39 -15.93 -14.53
CA PHE A 38 -4.75 -15.46 -14.79
C PHE A 38 -5.07 -15.43 -16.28
N LYS A 39 -4.16 -14.90 -17.10
CA LYS A 39 -4.32 -14.88 -18.57
C LYS A 39 -4.38 -16.29 -19.15
N LEU A 40 -3.53 -17.19 -18.68
CA LEU A 40 -3.50 -18.59 -19.12
C LEU A 40 -4.80 -19.32 -18.73
N ALA A 41 -5.33 -19.11 -17.53
CA ALA A 41 -6.58 -19.70 -17.07
C ALA A 41 -7.79 -19.23 -17.91
N ILE A 42 -7.85 -17.93 -18.24
CA ILE A 42 -8.89 -17.38 -19.12
C ILE A 42 -8.76 -17.98 -20.54
N GLY A 43 -7.54 -18.06 -21.07
CA GLY A 43 -7.27 -18.67 -22.38
C GLY A 43 -7.67 -20.14 -22.45
N LEU A 44 -7.29 -20.94 -21.46
CA LEU A 44 -7.68 -22.37 -21.37
C LEU A 44 -9.20 -22.53 -21.25
N SER A 45 -9.86 -21.66 -20.48
CA SER A 45 -11.33 -21.67 -20.34
C SER A 45 -12.03 -21.38 -21.68
N ALA A 46 -11.50 -20.46 -22.49
CA ALA A 46 -12.04 -20.16 -23.81
C ALA A 46 -11.91 -21.35 -24.77
N VAL A 47 -10.72 -21.99 -24.81
CA VAL A 47 -10.50 -23.20 -25.63
C VAL A 47 -11.42 -24.34 -25.19
N ALA A 48 -11.52 -24.60 -23.89
CA ALA A 48 -12.40 -25.62 -23.33
C ALA A 48 -13.87 -25.35 -23.65
N ALA A 49 -14.32 -24.10 -23.57
CA ALA A 49 -15.68 -23.71 -23.93
C ALA A 49 -15.98 -23.99 -25.40
N VAL A 50 -15.08 -23.64 -26.32
CA VAL A 50 -15.24 -23.92 -27.76
C VAL A 50 -15.34 -25.43 -28.01
N LEU A 51 -14.48 -26.24 -27.41
CA LEU A 51 -14.52 -27.70 -27.55
C LEU A 51 -15.86 -28.27 -27.08
N MET A 52 -16.35 -27.84 -25.91
CA MET A 52 -17.61 -28.31 -25.35
C MET A 52 -18.83 -27.85 -26.17
N ILE A 53 -18.77 -26.66 -26.77
CA ILE A 53 -19.79 -26.16 -27.70
C ILE A 53 -19.82 -27.01 -28.96
N VAL A 54 -18.66 -27.35 -29.54
CA VAL A 54 -18.58 -28.21 -30.74
C VAL A 54 -19.13 -29.60 -30.46
N LEU A 55 -18.74 -30.22 -29.34
CA LEU A 55 -19.22 -31.55 -28.95
C LEU A 55 -20.73 -31.55 -28.65
N GLY A 56 -21.23 -30.53 -27.94
CA GLY A 56 -22.67 -30.38 -27.69
C GLY A 56 -23.47 -30.08 -28.96
N GLY A 57 -22.90 -29.29 -29.88
CA GLY A 57 -23.49 -28.98 -31.17
C GLY A 57 -23.59 -30.20 -32.08
N PHE A 58 -22.52 -31.00 -32.14
CA PHE A 58 -22.53 -32.28 -32.86
C PHE A 58 -23.59 -33.21 -32.28
N GLN A 59 -23.61 -33.41 -30.95
CA GLN A 59 -24.60 -34.24 -30.25
C GLN A 59 -26.05 -33.79 -30.50
N TYR A 60 -26.27 -32.48 -30.63
CA TYR A 60 -27.59 -31.90 -30.90
C TYR A 60 -28.08 -32.19 -32.33
N ILE A 61 -27.20 -32.07 -33.32
CA ILE A 61 -27.55 -32.22 -34.75
C ILE A 61 -27.56 -33.69 -35.17
N SER A 62 -26.67 -34.52 -34.62
CA SER A 62 -26.48 -35.91 -35.04
C SER A 62 -27.45 -36.91 -34.39
N SER A 63 -28.38 -36.46 -33.55
CA SER A 63 -29.28 -37.34 -32.81
C SER A 63 -30.74 -37.01 -33.04
N ASP A 64 -31.54 -38.00 -33.42
CA ASP A 64 -33.01 -37.87 -33.50
C ASP A 64 -33.71 -38.10 -32.15
N ALA A 65 -32.98 -38.62 -31.16
CA ALA A 65 -33.52 -38.84 -29.82
C ALA A 65 -33.64 -37.52 -29.04
N LEU A 66 -34.86 -37.19 -28.62
CA LEU A 66 -35.15 -35.96 -27.85
C LEU A 66 -34.26 -35.79 -26.61
N MET A 67 -33.95 -36.88 -25.90
CA MET A 67 -33.09 -36.81 -24.71
C MET A 67 -31.66 -36.36 -25.05
N LYS A 68 -31.07 -36.90 -26.12
CA LYS A 68 -29.71 -36.54 -26.54
C LYS A 68 -29.62 -35.11 -27.08
N LYS A 69 -30.69 -34.61 -27.70
CA LYS A 69 -30.80 -33.17 -28.06
C LYS A 69 -30.79 -32.28 -26.82
N ASN A 70 -31.54 -32.65 -25.79
CA ASN A 70 -31.57 -31.88 -24.54
C ASN A 70 -30.19 -31.87 -23.84
N GLU A 71 -29.51 -33.01 -23.78
CA GLU A 71 -28.15 -33.11 -23.25
C GLU A 71 -27.14 -32.25 -24.04
N GLY A 72 -27.19 -32.29 -25.38
CA GLY A 72 -26.34 -31.45 -26.23
C GLY A 72 -26.55 -29.95 -25.99
N ARG A 73 -27.83 -29.53 -25.85
CA ARG A 73 -28.19 -28.15 -25.51
C ARG A 73 -27.70 -27.75 -24.12
N GLU A 74 -27.84 -28.64 -23.14
CA GLU A 74 -27.38 -28.40 -21.78
C GLU A 74 -25.85 -28.26 -21.72
N ARG A 75 -25.13 -29.12 -22.44
CA ARG A 75 -23.67 -29.04 -22.58
C ARG A 75 -23.22 -27.69 -23.15
N ILE A 76 -23.88 -27.20 -24.21
CA ILE A 76 -23.60 -25.87 -24.78
C ILE A 76 -23.88 -24.78 -23.75
N LYS A 77 -25.04 -24.82 -23.07
CA LYS A 77 -25.40 -23.83 -22.05
C LYS A 77 -24.36 -23.79 -20.93
N ASN A 78 -23.95 -24.94 -20.41
CA ASN A 78 -22.97 -25.04 -19.33
C ASN A 78 -21.60 -24.50 -19.76
N ALA A 79 -21.18 -24.76 -20.99
CA ALA A 79 -19.95 -24.20 -21.55
C ALA A 79 -19.99 -22.66 -21.64
N VAL A 80 -21.12 -22.10 -22.10
CA VAL A 80 -21.32 -20.65 -22.18
C VAL A 80 -21.38 -20.02 -20.79
N PHE A 81 -22.13 -20.61 -19.85
CA PHE A 81 -22.20 -20.10 -18.48
C PHE A 81 -20.84 -20.13 -17.77
N GLY A 82 -20.05 -21.20 -17.97
CA GLY A 82 -18.70 -21.30 -17.44
C GLY A 82 -17.79 -20.20 -17.98
N LEU A 83 -17.83 -19.94 -19.29
CA LEU A 83 -17.05 -18.87 -19.91
C LEU A 83 -17.49 -17.49 -19.42
N VAL A 84 -18.80 -17.24 -19.33
CA VAL A 84 -19.37 -16.00 -18.80
C VAL A 84 -18.94 -15.78 -17.35
N LEU A 85 -18.91 -16.82 -16.52
CA LEU A 85 -18.47 -16.73 -15.13
C LEU A 85 -17.01 -16.27 -15.03
N VAL A 86 -16.12 -16.88 -15.83
CA VAL A 86 -14.69 -16.51 -15.86
C VAL A 86 -14.50 -15.07 -16.33
N ILE A 87 -15.18 -14.66 -17.39
CA ILE A 87 -15.11 -13.27 -17.90
C ILE A 87 -15.71 -12.29 -16.88
N SER A 88 -16.80 -12.66 -16.21
CA SER A 88 -17.44 -11.83 -15.19
C SER A 88 -16.55 -11.63 -13.98
N ALA A 89 -15.82 -12.66 -13.55
CA ALA A 89 -14.85 -12.53 -12.46
C ALA A 89 -13.75 -11.50 -12.81
N TRP A 90 -13.21 -11.58 -14.03
CA TRP A 90 -12.26 -10.59 -14.54
C TRP A 90 -12.89 -9.19 -14.64
N LEU A 91 -14.12 -9.09 -15.14
CA LEU A 91 -14.83 -7.82 -15.31
C LEU A 91 -15.09 -7.13 -13.97
N ILE A 92 -15.50 -7.88 -12.94
CA ILE A 92 -15.72 -7.36 -11.59
C ILE A 92 -14.41 -6.79 -11.02
N LEU A 93 -13.31 -7.55 -11.10
CA LEU A 93 -11.99 -7.11 -10.67
C LEU A 93 -11.58 -5.82 -11.39
N ASN A 94 -11.70 -5.80 -12.71
CA ASN A 94 -11.35 -4.65 -13.55
C ASN A 94 -12.23 -3.42 -13.28
N THR A 95 -13.50 -3.62 -12.96
CA THR A 95 -14.46 -2.53 -12.69
C THR A 95 -14.26 -1.91 -11.31
N ILE A 96 -14.00 -2.73 -10.29
CA ILE A 96 -13.77 -2.22 -8.93
C ILE A 96 -12.43 -1.47 -8.88
N ASN A 97 -11.36 -2.10 -9.38
CA ASN A 97 -10.05 -1.47 -9.45
C ASN A 97 -9.14 -2.26 -10.41
N PRO A 98 -8.74 -1.70 -11.56
CA PRO A 98 -7.87 -2.38 -12.51
C PRO A 98 -6.48 -2.70 -11.93
N ASN A 99 -6.05 -2.01 -10.87
CA ASN A 99 -4.79 -2.31 -10.17
C ASN A 99 -4.84 -3.65 -9.43
N LEU A 100 -6.01 -4.26 -9.22
CA LEU A 100 -6.10 -5.62 -8.66
C LEU A 100 -5.66 -6.70 -9.65
N LEU A 101 -5.66 -6.38 -10.95
CA LEU A 101 -5.13 -7.23 -12.01
C LEU A 101 -3.64 -6.94 -12.29
N ASN A 102 -3.10 -5.86 -11.72
CA ASN A 102 -1.72 -5.42 -11.90
C ASN A 102 -0.98 -5.56 -10.57
N ILE A 103 -0.35 -6.73 -10.37
CA ILE A 103 0.42 -6.99 -9.15
C ILE A 103 1.78 -6.31 -9.31
N ASN A 104 1.91 -5.12 -8.72
CA ASN A 104 3.17 -4.44 -8.52
C ASN A 104 3.58 -4.60 -7.05
N LEU A 105 4.66 -5.32 -6.81
CA LEU A 105 5.26 -5.57 -5.50
C LEU A 105 6.60 -4.84 -5.38
N ASN A 106 6.74 -3.72 -6.07
CA ASN A 106 7.82 -2.78 -5.84
C ASN A 106 7.64 -2.17 -4.45
N ILE A 107 8.22 -2.85 -3.47
CA ILE A 107 8.55 -2.27 -2.18
C ILE A 107 9.83 -1.48 -2.46
N ASP A 108 9.72 -0.16 -2.62
CA ASP A 108 10.91 0.67 -2.79
C ASP A 108 11.91 0.31 -1.69
N SER A 109 13.07 -0.19 -2.11
CA SER A 109 14.16 -0.46 -1.18
C SER A 109 14.53 0.89 -0.57
N ILE A 110 14.36 1.02 0.74
CA ILE A 110 14.88 2.17 1.46
C ILE A 110 16.40 2.05 1.34
N SER A 111 16.97 2.76 0.37
CA SER A 111 18.41 2.92 0.25
C SER A 111 18.86 3.78 1.42
N THR A 112 19.07 3.14 2.58
CA THR A 112 19.82 3.76 3.66
C THR A 112 21.27 3.81 3.20
N THR A 113 21.59 4.86 2.43
CA THR A 113 22.97 5.33 2.40
C THR A 113 23.27 5.72 3.84
N ALA A 114 24.05 4.90 4.53
CA ALA A 114 24.60 5.27 5.82
C ALA A 114 25.54 6.46 5.56
N VAL A 115 24.99 7.67 5.63
CA VAL A 115 25.80 8.88 5.77
C VAL A 115 26.33 8.85 7.20
N ASP A 116 27.62 8.55 7.30
CA ASP A 116 28.42 8.79 8.50
C ASP A 116 28.20 10.23 8.95
N GLY A 117 28.04 10.43 10.25
CA GLY A 117 27.43 11.59 10.90
C GLY A 117 28.24 12.89 10.84
N GLY A 118 28.52 13.39 9.64
CA GLY A 118 29.13 14.70 9.42
C GLY A 118 28.09 15.83 9.46
N LYS A 119 28.22 16.75 10.41
CA LYS A 119 27.49 18.03 10.43
C LYS A 119 27.91 18.85 9.22
N LEU A 120 27.01 19.03 8.24
CA LEU A 120 27.20 19.96 7.12
C LEU A 120 26.56 21.31 7.47
N LEU A 121 27.36 22.38 7.42
CA LEU A 121 26.93 23.77 7.61
C LEU A 121 26.57 24.36 6.22
N ALA A 122 25.48 25.10 6.13
CA ALA A 122 25.17 25.91 4.94
C ALA A 122 26.08 27.15 4.88
N ASP A 123 26.43 27.58 3.68
CA ASP A 123 27.29 28.76 3.40
C ASP A 123 26.63 30.11 3.79
N ASP A 124 25.37 30.10 4.22
CA ASP A 124 24.64 31.27 4.70
C ASP A 124 24.53 31.36 6.23
N GLY A 125 25.16 30.42 6.95
CA GLY A 125 25.14 30.38 8.42
C GLY A 125 23.79 30.00 9.05
N SER A 126 22.82 29.54 8.26
CA SER A 126 21.56 29.01 8.79
C SER A 126 21.76 27.62 9.43
N GLU A 127 21.07 27.36 10.55
CA GLU A 127 21.06 26.02 11.15
C GLU A 127 20.43 25.03 10.17
N VAL A 128 21.26 24.14 9.61
CA VAL A 128 20.83 23.09 8.69
C VAL A 128 20.20 21.95 9.49
N TYR A 129 18.87 21.86 9.44
CA TYR A 129 18.15 20.68 9.94
C TYR A 129 18.42 19.47 9.02
N PRO A 130 18.77 18.30 9.57
CA PRO A 130 19.00 17.10 8.77
C PRO A 130 17.72 16.72 8.00
N GLY A 131 17.81 16.61 6.67
CA GLY A 131 16.70 16.22 5.78
C GLY A 131 16.38 17.17 4.63
N LYS A 132 16.87 18.42 4.66
CA LYS A 132 16.62 19.44 3.60
C LYS A 132 17.52 19.33 2.35
N TYR A 133 18.53 18.47 2.37
CA TYR A 133 19.54 18.42 1.31
C TYR A 133 19.95 17.00 0.95
N SER A 134 20.31 16.80 -0.31
CA SER A 134 21.24 15.76 -0.76
C SER A 134 22.43 16.43 -1.45
N VAL A 135 23.60 15.81 -1.41
CA VAL A 135 24.74 16.22 -2.24
C VAL A 135 24.71 15.41 -3.53
N ASN A 136 24.74 16.08 -4.69
CA ASN A 136 24.91 15.37 -5.95
C ASN A 136 26.37 14.87 -6.09
N VAL A 137 26.65 14.03 -7.10
CA VAL A 137 28.01 13.47 -7.35
C VAL A 137 29.10 14.53 -7.55
N ASN A 138 28.71 15.79 -7.78
CA ASN A 138 29.59 16.93 -7.94
C ASN A 138 29.73 17.78 -6.66
N GLY A 139 29.22 17.32 -5.52
CA GLY A 139 29.32 18.01 -4.22
C GLY A 139 28.49 19.29 -4.12
N THR A 140 27.60 19.56 -5.08
CA THR A 140 26.68 20.69 -5.02
C THR A 140 25.50 20.35 -4.10
N PRO A 141 25.15 21.21 -3.13
CA PRO A 141 23.94 21.03 -2.34
C PRO A 141 22.72 21.09 -3.26
N VAL A 142 22.00 19.98 -3.36
CA VAL A 142 20.67 19.94 -3.97
C VAL A 142 19.68 20.21 -2.85
N TYR A 143 19.04 21.38 -2.92
CA TYR A 143 17.90 21.70 -2.06
C TYR A 143 16.73 20.83 -2.50
N TYR A 144 16.17 20.02 -1.59
CA TYR A 144 14.82 19.51 -1.81
C TYR A 144 13.84 20.63 -1.49
N ASN A 145 13.51 21.47 -2.48
CA ASN A 145 12.11 21.78 -2.69
C ASN A 145 11.47 20.42 -3.02
N ASP A 146 10.43 19.96 -2.34
CA ASP A 146 9.11 20.09 -2.95
C ASP A 146 8.05 19.52 -2.00
N CYS A 147 7.75 20.27 -0.94
CA CYS A 147 6.36 20.35 -0.51
C CYS A 147 5.76 21.61 -1.14
N ASN A 148 5.64 21.63 -2.46
CA ASN A 148 5.28 22.83 -3.24
C ASN A 148 3.85 23.33 -2.96
N THR A 149 3.04 22.49 -2.34
CA THR A 149 1.66 22.75 -1.93
C THR A 149 1.50 22.72 -0.41
N CYS A 150 2.61 22.79 0.35
CA CYS A 150 2.57 22.59 1.80
C CYS A 150 1.64 23.56 2.50
N THR A 151 0.81 23.01 3.38
CA THR A 151 -0.09 23.75 4.23
C THR A 151 0.33 23.57 5.69
N SER A 152 0.31 24.66 6.46
CA SER A 152 0.64 24.60 7.90
C SER A 152 -0.45 23.87 8.67
N LEU A 153 -0.08 22.88 9.48
CA LEU A 153 -1.03 22.17 10.35
C LEU A 153 -1.72 23.13 11.33
N THR A 154 -1.00 24.17 11.78
CA THR A 154 -1.57 25.21 12.63
C THR A 154 -2.65 26.01 11.91
N SER A 155 -2.47 26.29 10.61
CA SER A 155 -3.50 26.96 9.79
C SER A 155 -4.76 26.10 9.58
N LEU A 156 -4.62 24.77 9.66
CA LEU A 156 -5.75 23.83 9.62
C LEU A 156 -6.43 23.66 10.99
N GLY A 157 -5.94 24.31 12.05
CA GLY A 157 -6.46 24.13 13.42
C GLY A 157 -6.11 22.77 14.04
N ILE A 158 -5.08 22.09 13.53
CA ILE A 158 -4.63 20.79 14.01
C ILE A 158 -3.58 21.00 15.12
N THR A 159 -3.80 20.35 16.26
CA THR A 159 -2.89 20.42 17.41
C THR A 159 -1.61 19.63 17.14
N THR A 160 -0.46 20.26 17.41
CA THR A 160 0.87 19.66 17.24
C THR A 160 1.68 19.76 18.52
N LYS A 161 2.56 18.77 18.76
CA LYS A 161 3.42 18.72 19.95
C LYS A 161 4.39 19.90 20.01
N ASN A 162 4.89 20.33 18.86
CA ASN A 162 5.88 21.39 18.71
C ASN A 162 5.38 22.47 17.73
N ALA A 163 4.35 23.23 18.09
CA ALA A 163 3.77 24.25 17.19
C ALA A 163 4.80 25.30 16.72
N GLY A 164 5.81 25.61 17.53
CA GLY A 164 6.89 26.55 17.19
C GLY A 164 7.78 26.12 16.02
N SER A 165 7.76 24.84 15.61
CA SER A 165 8.52 24.35 14.45
C SER A 165 7.80 24.55 13.11
N ASN A 166 6.63 25.21 13.11
CA ASN A 166 5.76 25.41 11.96
C ASN A 166 5.58 24.13 11.12
N PRO A 167 4.99 23.07 11.69
CA PRO A 167 4.85 21.80 10.99
C PRO A 167 3.86 21.92 9.82
N LEU A 168 4.25 21.39 8.68
CA LEU A 168 3.57 21.45 7.40
C LEU A 168 3.29 20.04 6.86
N VAL A 169 2.33 19.96 5.95
CA VAL A 169 1.96 18.76 5.20
C VAL A 169 1.63 19.12 3.75
N ASP A 170 1.84 18.21 2.82
CA ASP A 170 1.44 18.35 1.41
C ASP A 170 -0.05 18.68 1.30
N GLY A 171 -0.44 19.48 0.30
CA GLY A 171 -1.82 19.94 0.14
C GLY A 171 -2.86 18.82 0.01
N GLY A 172 -2.48 17.69 -0.61
CA GLY A 172 -3.34 16.51 -0.68
C GLY A 172 -3.52 15.83 0.68
N LEU A 173 -2.47 15.79 1.51
CA LEU A 173 -2.57 15.32 2.88
C LEU A 173 -3.36 16.30 3.76
N ALA A 174 -3.14 17.60 3.59
CA ALA A 174 -3.86 18.67 4.29
C ALA A 174 -5.39 18.54 4.14
N ALA A 175 -5.85 18.36 2.89
CA ALA A 175 -7.28 18.20 2.60
C ALA A 175 -7.89 16.99 3.32
N LYS A 176 -7.19 15.85 3.33
CA LYS A 176 -7.63 14.65 4.04
C LYS A 176 -7.56 14.82 5.56
N LEU A 177 -6.54 15.49 6.08
CA LEU A 177 -6.40 15.76 7.51
C LEU A 177 -7.49 16.68 8.05
N ALA A 178 -8.01 17.61 7.25
CA ALA A 178 -9.17 18.43 7.63
C ALA A 178 -10.44 17.57 7.82
N ILE A 179 -10.68 16.60 6.92
CA ILE A 179 -11.78 15.64 7.05
C ILE A 179 -11.58 14.76 8.29
N PHE A 180 -10.36 14.23 8.45
CA PHE A 180 -9.99 13.41 9.58
C PHE A 180 -10.21 14.12 10.93
N ASP A 181 -9.78 15.37 11.04
CA ASP A 181 -9.90 16.16 12.25
C ASP A 181 -11.37 16.38 12.65
N ALA A 182 -12.25 16.63 11.67
CA ALA A 182 -13.69 16.73 11.91
C ALA A 182 -14.28 15.39 12.40
N GLU A 183 -13.94 14.28 11.74
CA GLU A 183 -14.41 12.93 12.11
C GLU A 183 -13.95 12.55 13.52
N ILE A 184 -12.66 12.69 13.83
CA ILE A 184 -12.13 12.27 15.12
C ILE A 184 -12.64 13.16 16.27
N LYS A 185 -12.81 14.47 16.05
CA LYS A 185 -13.44 15.37 17.03
C LYS A 185 -14.91 15.01 17.27
N SER A 186 -15.65 14.64 16.23
CA SER A 186 -17.05 14.20 16.39
C SER A 186 -17.17 12.88 17.18
N SER A 187 -16.13 12.04 17.14
CA SER A 187 -16.03 10.82 17.96
C SER A 187 -15.62 11.06 19.41
N GLY A 188 -15.32 12.31 19.80
CA GLY A 188 -14.87 12.67 21.15
C GLY A 188 -13.43 12.26 21.46
N VAL A 189 -12.63 11.90 20.46
CA VAL A 189 -11.24 11.48 20.63
C VAL A 189 -10.30 12.67 20.42
N SER A 190 -9.65 13.12 21.48
CA SER A 190 -8.56 14.10 21.38
C SER A 190 -7.31 13.46 20.77
N TRP A 191 -6.63 14.17 19.89
CA TRP A 191 -5.44 13.70 19.19
C TRP A 191 -4.40 14.81 19.01
N ILE A 192 -3.17 14.41 18.71
CA ILE A 192 -2.04 15.31 18.51
C ILE A 192 -1.10 14.77 17.44
N VAL A 193 -0.57 15.67 16.62
CA VAL A 193 0.55 15.39 15.70
C VAL A 193 1.85 15.51 16.48
N THR A 194 2.64 14.45 16.48
CA THR A 194 3.95 14.41 17.16
C THR A 194 5.11 14.72 16.23
N GLU A 195 4.96 14.43 14.93
CA GLU A 195 5.95 14.73 13.89
C GLU A 195 5.30 14.94 12.53
N ALA A 196 5.87 15.85 11.73
CA ALA A 196 5.46 16.20 10.38
C ALA A 196 6.66 16.82 9.64
N TYR A 197 6.46 17.31 8.42
CA TYR A 197 7.48 18.08 7.72
C TYR A 197 7.65 19.49 8.35
N PRO A 198 8.86 20.06 8.40
CA PRO A 198 10.14 19.38 8.23
C PRO A 198 10.40 18.44 9.42
N PRO A 199 10.99 17.25 9.18
CA PRO A 199 11.27 16.30 10.24
C PRO A 199 12.21 16.91 11.27
N THR A 200 11.92 16.66 12.55
CA THR A 200 12.71 17.23 13.66
C THR A 200 13.87 16.34 14.07
N VAL A 201 13.81 15.07 13.68
CA VAL A 201 14.87 14.08 13.86
C VAL A 201 15.02 13.25 12.58
N ASN A 202 16.15 12.59 12.41
CA ASN A 202 16.38 11.75 11.23
C ASN A 202 15.34 10.61 11.17
N HIS A 203 14.45 10.67 10.18
CA HIS A 203 13.36 9.73 9.98
C HIS A 203 13.69 8.75 8.87
N LYS A 204 13.43 7.45 9.10
CA LYS A 204 13.62 6.41 8.08
C LYS A 204 12.59 6.47 6.96
N ALA A 205 11.40 7.03 7.22
CA ALA A 205 10.34 7.14 6.23
C ALA A 205 10.51 8.41 5.39
N GLU A 206 10.72 8.24 4.08
CA GLU A 206 10.92 9.37 3.15
C GLU A 206 9.71 10.32 3.06
N CYS A 207 8.50 9.82 3.36
CA CYS A 207 7.27 10.61 3.32
C CYS A 207 7.31 11.85 4.24
N HIS A 208 8.08 11.82 5.34
CA HIS A 208 8.28 12.98 6.22
C HIS A 208 9.11 14.07 5.54
N ARG A 209 9.93 13.74 4.54
CA ARG A 209 10.70 14.71 3.75
C ARG A 209 9.85 15.42 2.69
N PHE A 210 8.73 14.82 2.29
CA PHE A 210 7.80 15.37 1.31
C PHE A 210 6.49 15.90 1.93
N GLY A 211 6.34 15.79 3.27
CA GLY A 211 5.11 16.16 3.97
C GLY A 211 3.90 15.29 3.61
N THR A 212 4.11 14.09 3.06
CA THR A 212 3.04 13.16 2.64
C THR A 212 2.62 12.17 3.72
N CYS A 213 3.22 12.28 4.91
CA CYS A 213 2.81 11.58 6.11
C CYS A 213 3.03 12.42 7.38
N ILE A 214 2.45 11.96 8.48
CA ILE A 214 2.66 12.49 9.83
C ILE A 214 2.75 11.34 10.84
N ASP A 215 3.41 11.61 11.96
CA ASP A 215 3.27 10.78 13.16
C ASP A 215 2.29 11.45 14.09
N ALA A 216 1.30 10.70 14.56
CA ALA A 216 0.23 11.22 15.38
C ALA A 216 -0.22 10.20 16.43
N ARG A 217 -0.98 10.64 17.42
CA ARG A 217 -1.58 9.73 18.40
C ARG A 217 -2.84 10.32 19.02
N PRO A 218 -3.80 9.49 19.44
CA PRO A 218 -4.76 9.90 20.45
C PRO A 218 -4.02 10.38 21.70
N THR A 219 -4.51 11.44 22.34
CA THR A 219 -3.91 11.96 23.58
C THR A 219 -4.02 10.94 24.71
N ASN A 220 -5.06 10.11 24.68
CA ASN A 220 -5.20 8.94 25.55
C ASN A 220 -5.33 7.66 24.69
N GLN A 221 -4.37 6.75 24.79
CA GLN A 221 -4.22 5.60 23.89
C GLN A 221 -5.01 4.36 24.37
N THR A 222 -6.27 4.55 24.76
CA THR A 222 -7.16 3.41 25.04
C THR A 222 -7.49 2.65 23.75
N ALA A 223 -7.87 1.37 23.87
CA ALA A 223 -8.26 0.59 22.69
C ALA A 223 -9.40 1.24 21.89
N GLY A 224 -10.38 1.83 22.59
CA GLY A 224 -11.48 2.58 21.96
C GLY A 224 -10.99 3.79 21.17
N ASN A 225 -10.05 4.57 21.73
CA ASN A 225 -9.52 5.75 21.04
C ASN A 225 -8.60 5.39 19.86
N ILE A 226 -7.83 4.31 19.98
CA ILE A 226 -7.00 3.78 18.88
C ILE A 226 -7.92 3.33 17.73
N ASN A 227 -8.97 2.57 18.03
CA ASN A 227 -9.96 2.16 17.02
C ASN A 227 -10.67 3.36 16.40
N GLY A 228 -11.11 4.32 17.21
CA GLY A 228 -11.75 5.56 16.75
C GLY A 228 -10.85 6.36 15.81
N PHE A 229 -9.55 6.46 16.12
CA PHE A 229 -8.55 7.09 15.26
C PHE A 229 -8.46 6.36 13.91
N MET A 230 -8.36 5.03 13.90
CA MET A 230 -8.29 4.27 12.65
C MET A 230 -9.57 4.40 11.81
N SER A 231 -10.73 4.38 12.44
CA SER A 231 -12.02 4.57 11.75
C SER A 231 -12.13 5.97 11.15
N ALA A 232 -11.73 7.02 11.87
CA ALA A 232 -11.69 8.38 11.34
C ALA A 232 -10.71 8.51 10.17
N ALA A 233 -9.52 7.90 10.27
CA ALA A 233 -8.53 7.89 9.20
C ALA A 233 -9.07 7.21 7.94
N GLN A 234 -9.72 6.06 8.08
CA GLN A 234 -10.32 5.33 6.97
C GLN A 234 -11.41 6.18 6.27
N LYS A 235 -12.29 6.83 7.03
CA LYS A 235 -13.33 7.72 6.46
C LYS A 235 -12.74 8.92 5.72
N ALA A 236 -11.62 9.44 6.18
CA ALA A 236 -10.89 10.53 5.54
C ALA A 236 -10.05 10.06 4.32
N GLY A 237 -10.08 8.77 3.97
CA GLY A 237 -9.27 8.22 2.89
C GLY A 237 -7.77 8.23 3.19
N LEU A 238 -7.41 8.19 4.47
CA LEU A 238 -6.04 8.06 4.97
C LEU A 238 -5.74 6.60 5.33
N ARG A 239 -4.46 6.23 5.27
CA ARG A 239 -3.97 4.98 5.86
C ARG A 239 -3.24 5.29 7.15
N ALA A 240 -3.85 4.91 8.27
CA ALA A 240 -3.22 4.97 9.58
C ALA A 240 -2.72 3.57 9.96
N VAL A 241 -1.46 3.49 10.42
CA VAL A 241 -0.84 2.27 10.91
C VAL A 241 -0.38 2.51 12.34
N TYR A 242 -0.83 1.68 13.29
CA TYR A 242 -0.40 1.79 14.67
C TYR A 242 0.90 1.02 14.87
N GLU A 243 1.96 1.71 15.23
CA GLU A 243 3.29 1.12 15.41
C GLU A 243 3.55 0.90 16.90
N VAL A 244 3.98 -0.31 17.24
CA VAL A 244 4.44 -0.68 18.59
C VAL A 244 5.83 -1.29 18.52
N LYS A 245 6.55 -1.29 19.64
CA LYS A 245 7.95 -1.72 19.67
C LYS A 245 8.09 -3.23 19.68
N THR A 246 7.15 -3.95 20.30
CA THR A 246 7.25 -5.40 20.53
C THR A 246 5.97 -6.15 20.16
N GLN A 247 6.11 -7.45 19.90
CA GLN A 247 4.96 -8.32 19.67
C GLN A 247 4.05 -8.43 20.91
N ALA A 248 4.63 -8.42 22.12
CA ALA A 248 3.84 -8.48 23.36
C ALA A 248 2.91 -7.26 23.54
N GLU A 249 3.36 -6.07 23.14
CA GLU A 249 2.51 -4.85 23.12
C GLU A 249 1.38 -4.99 22.10
N LYS A 250 1.67 -5.50 20.90
CA LYS A 250 0.66 -5.77 19.87
C LYS A 250 -0.40 -6.75 20.38
N ASP A 251 0.02 -7.86 20.98
CA ASP A 251 -0.88 -8.89 21.49
C ASP A 251 -1.76 -8.33 22.63
N THR A 252 -1.19 -7.48 23.48
CA THR A 252 -1.93 -6.79 24.56
C THR A 252 -3.01 -5.86 23.99
N LEU A 253 -2.70 -5.10 22.94
CA LEU A 253 -3.68 -4.22 22.29
C LEU A 253 -4.82 -5.01 21.64
N ILE A 254 -4.51 -6.11 20.96
CA ILE A 254 -5.51 -6.99 20.36
C ILE A 254 -6.41 -7.57 21.46
N LYS A 255 -5.82 -8.07 22.56
CA LYS A 255 -6.57 -8.57 23.71
C LYS A 255 -7.47 -7.51 24.34
N ASN A 256 -7.04 -6.25 24.34
CA ASN A 256 -7.80 -5.11 24.84
C ASN A 256 -8.83 -4.57 23.82
N GLY A 257 -8.97 -5.22 22.65
CA GLY A 257 -10.04 -4.93 21.69
C GLY A 257 -9.64 -3.99 20.54
N VAL A 258 -8.35 -3.75 20.29
CA VAL A 258 -7.91 -3.03 19.08
C VAL A 258 -8.05 -3.96 17.87
N THR A 259 -8.79 -3.52 16.84
CA THR A 259 -9.14 -4.34 15.67
C THR A 259 -8.50 -3.87 14.37
N GLY A 260 -7.81 -2.73 14.38
CA GLY A 260 -7.23 -2.13 13.18
C GLY A 260 -5.79 -2.57 12.89
N ASN A 261 -5.13 -1.86 11.96
CA ASN A 261 -3.79 -2.21 11.48
C ASN A 261 -2.70 -1.86 12.51
N ILE A 262 -2.10 -2.88 13.13
CA ILE A 262 -1.00 -2.76 14.10
C ILE A 262 0.23 -3.50 13.58
N ILE A 263 1.39 -2.85 13.54
CA ILE A 263 2.67 -3.45 13.17
C ILE A 263 3.70 -3.33 14.29
N VAL A 264 4.70 -4.21 14.27
CA VAL A 264 5.82 -4.20 15.21
C VAL A 264 7.02 -3.56 14.52
N VAL A 265 7.54 -2.48 15.10
CA VAL A 265 8.67 -1.71 14.58
C VAL A 265 9.66 -1.50 15.73
N SER A 266 10.77 -2.24 15.72
CA SER A 266 11.66 -2.36 16.89
C SER A 266 12.38 -1.07 17.29
N TRP A 267 12.47 -0.08 16.40
CA TRP A 267 13.17 1.18 16.62
C TRP A 267 12.25 2.33 17.06
N VAL A 268 10.94 2.13 17.19
CA VAL A 268 10.06 3.19 17.71
C VAL A 268 10.34 3.43 19.19
N THR A 269 10.32 4.70 19.58
CA THR A 269 10.54 5.11 20.99
C THR A 269 9.29 4.97 21.83
N GLY A 270 8.11 4.87 21.20
CA GLY A 270 6.85 4.55 21.84
C GLY A 270 5.71 4.40 20.83
N PRO A 271 4.52 3.93 21.29
CA PRO A 271 3.39 3.70 20.41
C PRO A 271 2.82 4.99 19.80
N HIS A 272 2.63 4.96 18.49
CA HIS A 272 2.05 6.06 17.72
C HIS A 272 1.43 5.54 16.43
N PHE A 273 0.71 6.42 15.73
CA PHE A 273 0.26 6.20 14.37
C PHE A 273 1.21 6.84 13.38
N SER A 274 1.63 6.07 12.38
CA SER A 274 2.12 6.61 11.11
C SER A 274 0.93 6.78 10.17
N VAL A 275 0.63 8.02 9.77
CA VAL A 275 -0.54 8.35 8.95
C VAL A 275 -0.08 8.81 7.56
N TYR A 276 -0.55 8.10 6.54
CA TYR A 276 -0.11 8.28 5.16
C TYR A 276 -1.25 8.80 4.28
N LYS A 277 -0.89 9.67 3.34
CA LYS A 277 -1.72 10.02 2.18
C LYS A 277 -1.84 8.78 1.28
N ASN A 278 -3.01 8.13 1.24
CA ASN A 278 -3.33 7.15 0.19
C ASN A 278 -3.37 7.80 -1.19
#